data_AF-A0AAN9HWU9-F1
#
_entry.id   AF-A0AAN9HWU9-F1
#
_cell.length_a   1.000
_cell.length_b   1.000
_cell.length_c   1.000
_cell.angle_alpha   90.00
_cell.angle_beta   90.00
_cell.angle_gamma   90.00
#
_symmetry.space_group_name_H-M   'P 1'
#
loop_
_entity.id
_entity.type
_entity.pdbx_description
1 polymer ?
#
loop_
_entity_poly.entity_id
_entity_poly.type
_entity_poly.pdbx_seq_one_letter_code
_entity_poly.pdbx_strand_id
1 'polypeptide(L)'
;MRKRRERTERIKGKLNSAITKLNCEKVEPATLVPLANQCKKVFLVGDPAQLPATVISDVAKNHGYSTSLFERLKLAGYPVIMLKTQYRMHPKIRSFPSKEFYEDSLEDGEDLESRTERAWHRYSCFGPFCFFDIHEGKETKPPGSNSWINVEEVDFVLFLYQKLVTLYPTLKSGNQVAIISPYKQQVKLLARGFEETFGVSPEKVVDICTVDGCQGREKDIAIFSCVRANDGEVNKGKGETKGKGIGFVDDKRRLNVGITRAKSAVLVVGSASTLKWSEQWVKLVESADKNHSLFKVSKPYSSFFSDESLKSMQDRKEELSQVTRPDGGGTDWTIENVGGKLMTMTMEMLTWTMQVSMRTRLDS
;
A
#
# COMPACT_ATOMS: atom_id res chain seq x y z
N MET A 1 20.50 -34.80 21.41
CA MET A 1 19.60 -35.54 20.50
C MET A 1 18.31 -36.05 21.15
N ARG A 2 18.31 -36.48 22.43
CA ARG A 2 17.14 -37.05 23.12
C ARG A 2 15.93 -36.09 23.27
N LYS A 3 16.17 -34.81 23.63
CA LYS A 3 15.13 -33.76 23.72
C LYS A 3 14.44 -33.40 22.38
N ARG A 4 15.10 -33.62 21.24
CA ARG A 4 14.47 -33.39 19.91
C ARG A 4 13.55 -34.56 19.54
N ARG A 5 13.89 -35.80 19.94
CA ARG A 5 13.07 -37.00 19.73
C ARG A 5 11.76 -36.94 20.51
N GLU A 6 11.78 -36.50 21.77
CA GLU A 6 10.57 -36.36 22.61
C GLU A 6 9.58 -35.32 22.08
N ARG A 7 10.06 -34.26 21.42
CA ARG A 7 9.18 -33.24 20.80
C ARG A 7 8.50 -33.76 19.53
N THR A 8 9.15 -34.64 18.78
CA THR A 8 8.57 -35.29 17.59
C THR A 8 7.58 -36.39 17.96
N GLU A 9 7.77 -37.10 19.09
CA GLU A 9 6.83 -38.13 19.54
C GLU A 9 5.48 -37.58 20.02
N ARG A 10 5.40 -36.32 20.43
CA ARG A 10 4.13 -35.66 20.81
C ARG A 10 3.18 -35.41 19.64
N ILE A 11 3.62 -35.56 18.39
CA ILE A 11 2.79 -35.42 17.18
C ILE A 11 2.53 -36.81 16.58
N LYS A 12 2.27 -37.83 17.41
CA LYS A 12 1.82 -39.16 16.97
C LYS A 12 0.29 -39.31 16.95
N GLY A 13 -0.46 -38.22 17.14
CA GLY A 13 -1.91 -38.22 16.98
C GLY A 13 -2.29 -38.20 15.49
N LYS A 14 -3.26 -39.02 15.08
CA LYS A 14 -3.87 -38.92 13.74
C LYS A 14 -4.51 -37.53 13.61
N LEU A 15 -3.98 -36.70 12.71
CA LEU A 15 -4.60 -35.42 12.40
C LEU A 15 -5.72 -35.69 11.38
N ASN A 16 -6.99 -35.65 11.80
CA ASN A 16 -8.10 -35.93 10.87
C ASN A 16 -8.26 -34.83 9.81
N SER A 17 -7.87 -33.59 10.11
CA SER A 17 -7.94 -32.44 9.21
C SER A 17 -6.78 -31.47 9.42
N ALA A 18 -6.21 -30.93 8.35
CA ALA A 18 -5.21 -29.88 8.38
C ALA A 18 -5.69 -28.62 7.64
N ILE A 19 -5.51 -27.46 8.26
CA ILE A 19 -5.65 -26.16 7.62
C ILE A 19 -4.26 -25.55 7.55
N THR A 20 -3.75 -25.32 6.35
CA THR A 20 -2.48 -24.63 6.15
C THR A 20 -2.77 -23.26 5.54
N LYS A 21 -2.21 -22.19 6.11
CA LYS A 21 -2.27 -20.82 5.57
C LYS A 21 -0.97 -20.49 4.82
N LEU A 22 -1.05 -19.50 3.94
CA LEU A 22 0.08 -18.96 3.15
C LEU A 22 0.76 -20.03 2.28
N ASN A 23 -0.02 -20.93 1.67
CA ASN A 23 0.57 -22.04 0.91
C ASN A 23 1.28 -21.60 -0.36
N CYS A 24 0.86 -20.49 -0.99
CA CYS A 24 1.54 -19.93 -2.16
C CYS A 24 2.96 -19.44 -1.83
N GLU A 25 3.24 -19.17 -0.56
CA GLU A 25 4.54 -18.67 -0.05
C GLU A 25 5.43 -19.82 0.46
N LYS A 26 5.00 -21.07 0.30
CA LYS A 26 5.72 -22.26 0.78
C LYS A 26 6.10 -23.14 -0.40
N VAL A 27 7.33 -23.64 -0.37
CA VAL A 27 7.74 -24.73 -1.26
C VAL A 27 6.90 -25.97 -0.96
N GLU A 28 6.57 -26.73 -1.99
CA GLU A 28 5.73 -27.91 -1.86
C GLU A 28 6.18 -28.88 -0.75
N PRO A 29 7.47 -29.25 -0.61
CA PRO A 29 7.90 -30.16 0.45
C PRO A 29 7.55 -29.66 1.86
N ALA A 30 7.57 -28.34 2.09
CA ALA A 30 7.19 -27.75 3.38
C ALA A 30 5.69 -27.92 3.66
N THR A 31 4.86 -27.91 2.61
CA THR A 31 3.41 -28.15 2.72
C THR A 31 3.10 -29.62 2.99
N LEU A 32 3.96 -30.55 2.55
CA LEU A 32 3.78 -32.00 2.77
C LEU A 32 4.08 -32.44 4.22
N VAL A 33 4.92 -31.72 4.96
CA VAL A 33 5.27 -32.05 6.36
C VAL A 33 4.04 -32.29 7.26
N PRO A 34 3.05 -31.37 7.34
CA PRO A 34 1.84 -31.64 8.13
C PRO A 34 0.96 -32.75 7.54
N LEU A 35 0.99 -32.96 6.23
CA LEU A 35 0.15 -33.93 5.51
C LEU A 35 0.58 -35.38 5.73
N ALA A 36 1.85 -35.60 6.07
CA ALA A 36 2.39 -36.92 6.41
C ALA A 36 1.68 -37.59 7.60
N ASN A 37 0.92 -36.85 8.41
CA ASN A 37 0.17 -37.36 9.57
C ASN A 37 -1.23 -37.93 9.24
N GLN A 38 -1.39 -38.55 8.06
CA GLN A 38 -2.65 -39.19 7.61
C GLN A 38 -3.86 -38.24 7.59
N CYS A 39 -3.64 -37.00 7.14
CA CYS A 39 -4.73 -36.03 7.00
C CYS A 39 -5.81 -36.53 6.04
N LYS A 40 -7.06 -36.66 6.51
CA LYS A 40 -8.20 -37.06 5.67
C LYS A 40 -8.83 -35.88 4.93
N LYS A 41 -8.68 -34.67 5.47
CA LYS A 41 -9.17 -33.41 4.89
C LYS A 41 -8.09 -32.35 4.95
N VAL A 42 -7.89 -31.64 3.86
CA VAL A 42 -6.85 -30.59 3.75
C VAL A 42 -7.49 -29.34 3.16
N PHE A 43 -7.33 -28.22 3.87
CA PHE A 43 -7.70 -26.90 3.38
C PHE A 43 -6.42 -26.10 3.13
N LEU A 44 -6.15 -25.80 1.85
CA LEU A 44 -5.02 -24.96 1.45
C LEU A 44 -5.54 -23.54 1.19
N VAL A 45 -5.14 -22.60 2.03
CA VAL A 45 -5.47 -21.18 1.87
C VAL A 45 -4.22 -20.42 1.43
N GLY A 46 -4.34 -19.60 0.40
CA GLY A 46 -3.25 -18.78 -0.14
C GLY A 46 -3.73 -17.88 -1.27
N ASP A 47 -2.90 -16.91 -1.64
CA ASP A 47 -3.15 -16.01 -2.75
C ASP A 47 -2.08 -16.21 -3.84
N PRO A 48 -2.42 -16.81 -4.99
CA PRO A 48 -1.46 -17.06 -6.08
C PRO A 48 -1.01 -15.79 -6.82
N ALA A 49 -1.66 -14.64 -6.57
CA ALA A 49 -1.28 -13.33 -7.11
C ALA A 49 -0.33 -12.55 -6.17
N GLN A 50 0.02 -13.10 -4.99
CA GLN A 50 1.04 -12.57 -4.08
C GLN A 50 2.35 -13.39 -4.15
N LEU A 51 3.31 -13.12 -3.24
CA LEU A 51 4.68 -13.63 -3.35
C LEU A 51 4.76 -15.16 -3.46
N PRO A 52 5.66 -15.70 -4.32
CA PRO A 52 6.01 -17.11 -4.29
C PRO A 52 6.84 -17.45 -3.05
N ALA A 53 7.09 -18.75 -2.86
CA ALA A 53 8.10 -19.20 -1.92
C ALA A 53 9.49 -18.65 -2.25
N THR A 54 10.20 -18.15 -1.23
CA THR A 54 11.58 -17.68 -1.37
C THR A 54 12.54 -18.85 -1.56
N VAL A 55 13.15 -18.94 -2.75
CA VAL A 55 14.17 -19.94 -3.09
C VAL A 55 15.47 -19.23 -3.44
N ILE A 56 16.55 -19.57 -2.72
CA ILE A 56 17.87 -18.94 -2.89
C ILE A 56 18.59 -19.44 -4.15
N SER A 57 18.42 -20.73 -4.49
CA SER A 57 19.07 -21.33 -5.64
C SER A 57 18.30 -21.06 -6.92
N ASP A 58 18.88 -20.28 -7.83
CA ASP A 58 18.33 -20.06 -9.16
C ASP A 58 18.19 -21.37 -9.95
N VAL A 59 19.13 -22.31 -9.76
CA VAL A 59 19.05 -23.65 -10.38
C VAL A 59 17.79 -24.38 -9.90
N ALA A 60 17.52 -24.40 -8.59
CA ALA A 60 16.32 -25.03 -8.05
C ALA A 60 15.03 -24.32 -8.53
N LYS A 61 15.04 -22.99 -8.57
CA LYS A 61 13.92 -22.19 -9.09
C LYS A 61 13.62 -22.52 -10.56
N ASN A 62 14.65 -22.63 -11.39
CA ASN A 62 14.52 -22.99 -12.81
C ASN A 62 13.99 -24.41 -13.02
N HIS A 63 14.16 -25.30 -12.04
CA HIS A 63 13.58 -26.65 -12.04
C HIS A 63 12.23 -26.72 -11.29
N GLY A 64 11.59 -25.58 -11.01
CA GLY A 64 10.23 -25.52 -10.46
C GLY A 64 10.13 -25.66 -8.93
N TYR A 65 11.24 -25.61 -8.18
CA TYR A 65 11.20 -25.76 -6.71
C TYR A 65 10.41 -24.65 -6.00
N SER A 66 10.24 -23.48 -6.65
CA SER A 66 9.43 -22.38 -6.12
C SER A 66 7.93 -22.58 -6.27
N THR A 67 7.48 -23.60 -7.01
CA THR A 67 6.06 -23.90 -7.20
C THR A 67 5.48 -24.46 -5.90
N SER A 68 4.45 -23.80 -5.39
CA SER A 68 3.74 -24.27 -4.21
C SER A 68 2.82 -25.45 -4.54
N LEU A 69 2.45 -26.24 -3.52
CA LEU A 69 1.43 -27.29 -3.68
C LEU A 69 0.09 -26.71 -4.16
N PHE A 70 -0.27 -25.52 -3.68
CA PHE A 70 -1.49 -24.82 -4.10
C PHE A 70 -1.47 -24.49 -5.60
N GLU A 71 -0.38 -23.88 -6.09
CA GLU A 71 -0.22 -23.56 -7.51
C GLU A 71 -0.23 -24.83 -8.37
N ARG A 72 0.45 -25.90 -7.92
CA ARG A 72 0.48 -27.17 -8.64
C ARG A 72 -0.91 -27.80 -8.78
N LEU A 73 -1.71 -27.82 -7.70
CA LEU A 73 -3.08 -28.33 -7.74
C LEU A 73 -3.99 -27.47 -8.64
N LYS A 74 -3.86 -26.15 -8.57
CA LYS A 74 -4.58 -25.23 -9.47
C LYS A 74 -4.25 -25.52 -10.94
N LEU A 75 -2.96 -25.69 -11.28
CA LEU A 75 -2.53 -26.03 -12.64
C LEU A 75 -3.02 -27.41 -13.09
N ALA A 76 -3.18 -28.35 -12.16
CA ALA A 76 -3.77 -29.67 -12.42
C ALA A 76 -5.31 -29.65 -12.54
N GLY A 77 -5.96 -28.48 -12.51
CA GLY A 77 -7.40 -28.33 -12.69
C GLY A 77 -8.22 -28.59 -11.42
N TYR A 78 -7.60 -28.63 -10.23
CA TYR A 78 -8.37 -28.71 -8.99
C TYR A 78 -9.15 -27.40 -8.78
N PRO A 79 -10.41 -27.48 -8.32
CA PRO A 79 -11.23 -26.29 -8.12
C PRO A 79 -10.63 -25.39 -7.04
N VAL A 80 -10.52 -24.10 -7.35
CA VAL A 80 -10.09 -23.06 -6.41
C VAL A 80 -11.27 -22.13 -6.15
N ILE A 81 -11.64 -21.99 -4.88
CA ILE A 81 -12.68 -21.07 -4.46
C ILE A 81 -12.03 -19.72 -4.16
N MET A 82 -12.41 -18.69 -4.91
CA MET A 82 -11.96 -17.32 -4.70
C MET A 82 -12.85 -16.62 -3.67
N LEU A 83 -12.22 -16.01 -2.66
CA LEU A 83 -12.90 -15.09 -1.74
C LEU A 83 -12.90 -13.70 -2.37
N LYS A 84 -14.08 -13.17 -2.69
CA LYS A 84 -14.24 -11.93 -3.46
C LYS A 84 -14.30 -10.67 -2.59
N THR A 85 -14.89 -10.75 -1.41
CA THR A 85 -15.08 -9.58 -0.55
C THR A 85 -13.81 -9.28 0.27
N GLN A 86 -13.31 -8.05 0.16
CA GLN A 86 -12.18 -7.53 0.93
C GLN A 86 -12.66 -6.55 2.01
N TYR A 87 -12.02 -6.59 3.18
CA TYR A 87 -12.44 -5.84 4.37
C TYR A 87 -11.33 -4.93 4.92
N ARG A 88 -10.32 -4.60 4.10
CA ARG A 88 -9.08 -3.95 4.55
C ARG A 88 -8.90 -2.56 3.96
N MET A 89 -8.90 -2.47 2.63
CA MET A 89 -8.34 -1.34 1.91
C MET A 89 -9.45 -0.41 1.44
N HIS A 90 -9.18 0.88 1.43
CA HIS A 90 -10.06 1.89 0.85
C HIS A 90 -10.43 1.50 -0.59
N PRO A 91 -11.70 1.66 -1.04
CA PRO A 91 -12.15 1.28 -2.39
C PRO A 91 -11.25 1.81 -3.52
N LYS A 92 -10.81 3.07 -3.40
CA LYS A 92 -9.84 3.70 -4.33
C LYS A 92 -8.49 2.97 -4.40
N ILE A 93 -7.97 2.42 -3.29
CA ILE A 93 -6.76 1.56 -3.29
C ILE A 93 -7.05 0.25 -4.00
N ARG A 94 -8.16 -0.41 -3.64
CA ARG A 94 -8.57 -1.73 -4.17
C ARG A 94 -8.83 -1.72 -5.67
N SER A 95 -9.23 -0.58 -6.22
CA SER A 95 -9.63 -0.43 -7.63
C SER A 95 -8.58 -0.93 -8.63
N PHE A 96 -7.30 -0.62 -8.43
CA PHE A 96 -6.23 -1.06 -9.33
C PHE A 96 -5.87 -2.55 -9.13
N PRO A 97 -5.57 -3.05 -7.91
CA PRO A 97 -5.31 -4.46 -7.69
C PRO A 97 -6.41 -5.38 -8.20
N SER A 98 -7.68 -5.01 -7.97
CA SER A 98 -8.86 -5.75 -8.44
C SER A 98 -8.78 -5.98 -9.94
N LYS A 99 -8.61 -4.90 -10.71
CA LYS A 99 -8.55 -4.94 -12.18
C LYS A 99 -7.34 -5.69 -12.71
N GLU A 100 -6.15 -5.42 -12.16
CA GLU A 100 -4.89 -5.94 -12.72
C GLU A 100 -4.60 -7.39 -12.31
N PHE A 101 -4.95 -7.79 -11.08
CA PHE A 101 -4.55 -9.09 -10.53
C PHE A 101 -5.70 -10.07 -10.33
N TYR A 102 -6.94 -9.59 -10.34
CA TYR A 102 -8.11 -10.34 -9.92
C TYR A 102 -9.30 -10.21 -10.89
N GLU A 103 -9.07 -9.82 -12.14
CA GLU A 103 -10.12 -9.74 -13.19
C GLU A 103 -11.33 -8.88 -12.77
N ASP A 104 -11.06 -7.83 -12.00
CA ASP A 104 -12.03 -6.94 -11.38
C ASP A 104 -13.10 -7.61 -10.49
N SER A 105 -12.78 -8.76 -9.91
CA SER A 105 -13.72 -9.55 -9.12
C SER A 105 -13.70 -9.26 -7.61
N LEU A 106 -12.87 -8.32 -7.14
CA LEU A 106 -12.84 -7.95 -5.73
C LEU A 106 -13.95 -6.94 -5.39
N GLU A 107 -14.72 -7.27 -4.36
CA GLU A 107 -15.82 -6.47 -3.83
C GLU A 107 -15.44 -5.90 -2.47
N ASP A 108 -15.97 -4.73 -2.11
CA ASP A 108 -15.72 -4.14 -0.79
C ASP A 108 -16.76 -4.63 0.22
N GLY A 109 -16.31 -4.93 1.45
CA GLY A 109 -17.22 -5.17 2.56
C GLY A 109 -17.99 -3.91 2.98
N GLU A 110 -19.03 -4.11 3.78
CA GLU A 110 -19.88 -3.03 4.29
C GLU A 110 -19.08 -1.95 5.02
N ASP A 111 -19.49 -0.69 4.81
CA ASP A 111 -18.94 0.52 5.42
C ASP A 111 -17.44 0.75 5.22
N LEU A 112 -16.79 0.02 4.31
CA LEU A 112 -15.33 0.02 4.22
C LEU A 112 -14.76 1.38 3.82
N GLU A 113 -15.44 2.12 2.93
CA GLU A 113 -15.08 3.49 2.58
C GLU A 113 -15.04 4.38 3.84
N SER A 114 -16.14 4.42 4.59
CA SER A 114 -16.22 5.23 5.82
C SER A 114 -15.18 4.83 6.89
N ARG A 115 -14.89 3.53 7.02
CA ARG A 115 -13.92 2.99 7.98
C ARG A 115 -12.47 3.29 7.62
N THR A 116 -12.20 3.50 6.34
CA THR A 116 -10.86 3.79 5.81
C THR A 116 -10.68 5.26 5.45
N GLU A 117 -11.74 6.06 5.51
CA GLU A 117 -11.66 7.50 5.37
C GLU A 117 -10.93 8.13 6.57
N ARG A 118 -10.10 9.13 6.30
CA ARG A 118 -9.22 9.76 7.28
C ARG A 118 -9.15 11.25 7.04
N ALA A 119 -8.91 12.02 8.10
CA ALA A 119 -8.86 13.48 8.02
C ALA A 119 -7.84 13.99 6.98
N TRP A 120 -6.72 13.28 6.78
CA TRP A 120 -5.71 13.64 5.79
C TRP A 120 -6.16 13.48 4.34
N HIS A 121 -7.20 12.69 4.05
CA HIS A 121 -7.73 12.55 2.69
C HIS A 121 -8.32 13.84 2.13
N ARG A 122 -8.52 14.88 2.97
CA ARG A 122 -8.89 16.23 2.51
C ARG A 122 -7.87 16.85 1.57
N TYR A 123 -6.60 16.44 1.63
CA TYR A 123 -5.57 16.88 0.70
C TYR A 123 -5.38 15.80 -0.35
N SER A 124 -5.54 16.14 -1.63
CA SER A 124 -5.42 15.19 -2.74
C SER A 124 -4.06 14.49 -2.78
N CYS A 125 -2.99 15.15 -2.32
CA CYS A 125 -1.66 14.55 -2.17
C CYS A 125 -1.54 13.52 -1.04
N PHE A 126 -2.52 13.43 -0.13
CA PHE A 126 -2.61 12.39 0.89
C PHE A 126 -3.85 11.52 0.69
N GLY A 127 -4.42 11.53 -0.51
CA GLY A 127 -5.58 10.72 -0.85
C GLY A 127 -5.28 9.22 -0.75
N PRO A 128 -6.32 8.38 -0.89
CA PRO A 128 -6.16 6.94 -0.70
C PRO A 128 -5.13 6.27 -1.63
N PHE A 129 -4.93 6.81 -2.83
CA PHE A 129 -3.91 6.36 -3.76
C PHE A 129 -3.24 7.58 -4.38
N CYS A 130 -1.91 7.70 -4.25
CA CYS A 130 -1.13 8.77 -4.88
C CYS A 130 0.15 8.19 -5.49
N PHE A 131 0.58 8.77 -6.61
CA PHE A 131 1.88 8.53 -7.23
C PHE A 131 2.66 9.83 -7.30
N PHE A 132 3.85 9.87 -6.73
CA PHE A 132 4.78 10.99 -6.76
C PHE A 132 5.91 10.69 -7.74
N ASP A 133 5.94 11.42 -8.86
CA ASP A 133 6.97 11.32 -9.89
C ASP A 133 8.21 12.15 -9.52
N ILE A 134 9.23 11.46 -8.99
CA ILE A 134 10.54 12.00 -8.66
C ILE A 134 11.43 11.92 -9.92
N HIS A 135 11.06 12.68 -10.94
CA HIS A 135 11.71 12.68 -12.24
C HIS A 135 13.17 13.15 -12.24
N GLU A 136 13.60 13.88 -11.21
CA GLU A 136 14.98 14.30 -10.99
C GLU A 136 15.83 13.24 -10.26
N GLY A 137 15.20 12.17 -9.77
CA GLY A 137 15.86 11.12 -9.00
C GLY A 137 16.81 10.28 -9.85
N LYS A 138 17.90 9.79 -9.24
CA LYS A 138 18.88 8.94 -9.91
C LYS A 138 19.19 7.70 -9.11
N GLU A 139 19.12 6.55 -9.76
CA GLU A 139 19.54 5.30 -9.13
C GLU A 139 21.07 5.18 -9.07
N THR A 140 21.59 4.73 -7.94
CA THR A 140 23.02 4.45 -7.76
C THR A 140 23.24 3.13 -7.03
N LYS A 141 24.47 2.60 -7.11
CA LYS A 141 24.90 1.46 -6.28
C LYS A 141 25.98 1.92 -5.31
N PRO A 142 25.79 1.74 -4.00
CA PRO A 142 26.85 2.06 -3.04
C PRO A 142 28.03 1.10 -3.21
N PRO A 143 29.27 1.55 -2.91
CA PRO A 143 30.46 0.71 -2.98
C PRO A 143 30.28 -0.61 -2.21
N GLY A 144 30.67 -1.73 -2.82
CA GLY A 144 30.58 -3.06 -2.21
C GLY A 144 29.17 -3.67 -2.15
N SER A 145 28.17 -3.09 -2.84
CA SER A 145 26.80 -3.61 -2.90
C SER A 145 26.26 -3.70 -4.31
N ASN A 146 25.55 -4.78 -4.62
CA ASN A 146 24.84 -4.97 -5.89
C ASN A 146 23.38 -4.45 -5.86
N SER A 147 22.89 -3.99 -4.70
CA SER A 147 21.54 -3.43 -4.54
C SER A 147 21.53 -1.93 -4.86
N TRP A 148 20.43 -1.48 -5.47
CA TRP A 148 20.19 -0.08 -5.83
C TRP A 148 19.72 0.76 -4.65
N ILE A 149 20.00 2.06 -4.73
CA ILE A 149 19.49 3.13 -3.86
C ILE A 149 19.11 4.35 -4.72
N ASN A 150 18.26 5.22 -4.18
CA ASN A 150 17.89 6.50 -4.78
C ASN A 150 17.73 7.52 -3.65
N VAL A 151 18.65 8.48 -3.59
CA VAL A 151 18.74 9.45 -2.50
C VAL A 151 17.60 10.47 -2.58
N GLU A 152 17.25 10.91 -3.79
CA GLU A 152 16.13 11.83 -4.02
C GLU A 152 14.80 11.25 -3.53
N GLU A 153 14.54 9.98 -3.79
CA GLU A 153 13.36 9.31 -3.24
C GLU A 153 13.41 9.24 -1.71
N VAL A 154 14.58 8.98 -1.10
CA VAL A 154 14.71 8.99 0.38
C VAL A 154 14.39 10.37 0.94
N ASP A 155 15.01 11.42 0.41
CA ASP A 155 14.80 12.79 0.83
C ASP A 155 13.32 13.18 0.74
N PHE A 156 12.66 12.85 -0.37
CA PHE A 156 11.23 13.12 -0.55
C PHE A 156 10.37 12.30 0.41
N VAL A 157 10.63 11.00 0.57
CA VAL A 157 9.86 10.13 1.48
C VAL A 157 9.93 10.63 2.93
N LEU A 158 11.12 11.03 3.39
CA LEU A 158 11.29 11.57 4.74
C LEU A 158 10.57 12.91 4.90
N PHE A 159 10.61 13.78 3.88
CA PHE A 159 9.89 15.05 3.89
C PHE A 159 8.37 14.87 3.85
N LEU A 160 7.88 13.93 3.03
CA LEU A 160 6.47 13.53 2.97
C LEU A 160 5.97 13.01 4.32
N TYR A 161 6.74 12.11 4.94
CA TYR A 161 6.43 11.61 6.29
C TYR A 161 6.43 12.75 7.31
N GLN A 162 7.44 13.63 7.31
CA GLN A 162 7.51 14.78 8.21
C GLN A 162 6.26 15.66 8.09
N LYS A 163 5.84 15.98 6.86
CA LYS A 163 4.66 16.81 6.60
C LYS A 163 3.39 16.13 7.09
N LEU A 164 3.22 14.85 6.82
CA LEU A 164 2.08 14.06 7.32
C LEU A 164 1.98 14.08 8.84
N VAL A 165 3.06 13.78 9.57
CA VAL A 165 3.03 13.73 11.04
C VAL A 165 3.02 15.11 11.69
N THR A 166 3.40 16.17 10.97
CA THR A 166 3.27 17.56 11.44
C THR A 166 1.80 17.99 11.41
N LEU A 167 1.09 17.67 10.33
CA LEU A 167 -0.34 17.99 10.21
C LEU A 167 -1.22 17.03 11.03
N TYR A 168 -0.80 15.77 11.17
CA TYR A 168 -1.56 14.72 11.86
C TYR A 168 -0.66 13.98 12.88
N PRO A 169 -0.39 14.57 14.05
CA PRO A 169 0.55 14.02 15.03
C PRO A 169 0.21 12.61 15.55
N THR A 170 -1.07 12.21 15.50
CA THR A 170 -1.53 10.87 15.91
C THR A 170 -0.87 9.75 15.10
N LEU A 171 -0.50 10.01 13.84
CA LEU A 171 0.19 9.06 12.97
C LEU A 171 1.53 8.61 13.55
N LYS A 172 2.24 9.53 14.23
CA LYS A 172 3.53 9.27 14.87
C LYS A 172 3.37 8.36 16.09
N SER A 173 2.40 8.67 16.95
CA SER A 173 2.18 7.92 18.20
C SER A 173 1.54 6.54 17.98
N GLY A 174 0.76 6.38 16.91
CA GLY A 174 0.02 5.14 16.62
C GLY A 174 0.79 4.08 15.84
N ASN A 175 2.05 4.34 15.43
CA ASN A 175 2.80 3.47 14.50
C ASN A 175 1.95 3.07 13.27
N GLN A 176 1.27 4.05 12.67
CA GLN A 176 0.27 3.85 11.62
C GLN A 176 0.84 3.87 10.20
N VAL A 177 2.14 4.09 10.05
CA VAL A 177 2.83 4.23 8.77
C VAL A 177 3.80 3.08 8.54
N ALA A 178 3.88 2.59 7.31
CA ALA A 178 4.99 1.76 6.82
C ALA A 178 5.69 2.48 5.67
N ILE A 179 7.02 2.39 5.63
CA ILE A 179 7.84 2.77 4.49
C ILE A 179 8.41 1.49 3.89
N ILE A 180 8.07 1.23 2.64
CA ILE A 180 8.34 -0.03 1.96
C ILE A 180 9.22 0.26 0.77
N SER A 181 10.24 -0.56 0.57
CA SER A 181 11.02 -0.53 -0.66
C SER A 181 11.38 -1.93 -1.16
N PRO A 182 11.51 -2.16 -2.48
CA PRO A 182 11.94 -3.44 -2.99
C PRO A 182 13.43 -3.75 -2.70
N TYR A 183 14.24 -2.74 -2.36
CA TYR A 183 15.69 -2.88 -2.24
C TYR A 183 16.20 -2.78 -0.79
N LYS A 184 16.97 -3.78 -0.34
CA LYS A 184 17.50 -3.83 1.03
C LYS A 184 18.41 -2.65 1.37
N GLN A 185 19.20 -2.15 0.43
CA GLN A 185 20.04 -0.97 0.70
C GLN A 185 19.23 0.32 0.78
N GLN A 186 18.15 0.44 0.00
CA GLN A 186 17.22 1.57 0.14
C GLN A 186 16.57 1.56 1.52
N VAL A 187 16.11 0.40 2.00
CA VAL A 187 15.57 0.25 3.36
C VAL A 187 16.57 0.69 4.44
N LYS A 188 17.85 0.31 4.30
CA LYS A 188 18.90 0.77 5.22
C LYS A 188 19.13 2.28 5.15
N LEU A 189 19.13 2.83 3.94
CA LEU A 189 19.32 4.27 3.72
C LEU A 189 18.15 5.07 4.29
N LEU A 190 16.92 4.61 4.09
CA LEU A 190 15.71 5.17 4.70
C LEU A 190 15.77 5.11 6.23
N ALA A 191 16.14 3.98 6.80
CA ALA A 191 16.24 3.82 8.25
C ALA A 191 17.28 4.78 8.86
N ARG A 192 18.46 4.89 8.24
CA ARG A 192 19.50 5.82 8.66
C ARG A 192 19.04 7.28 8.52
N GLY A 193 18.52 7.66 7.35
CA GLY A 193 18.07 9.03 7.11
C GLY A 193 16.91 9.43 8.03
N PHE A 194 16.04 8.48 8.39
CA PHE A 194 14.97 8.68 9.37
C PHE A 194 15.54 9.00 10.76
N GLU A 195 16.50 8.21 11.24
CA GLU A 195 17.13 8.43 12.54
C GLU A 195 17.89 9.76 12.58
N GLU A 196 18.63 10.10 11.51
CA GLU A 196 19.34 11.38 11.35
C GLU A 196 18.38 12.58 11.34
N THR A 197 17.22 12.45 10.69
CA THR A 197 16.25 13.54 10.52
C THR A 197 15.38 13.76 11.77
N PHE A 198 14.97 12.68 12.45
CA PHE A 198 13.99 12.73 13.52
C PHE A 198 14.57 12.48 14.92
N GLY A 199 15.84 12.08 15.03
CA GLY A 199 16.52 11.81 16.30
C GLY A 199 15.94 10.64 17.09
N VAL A 200 15.20 9.74 16.42
CA VAL A 200 14.54 8.58 17.04
C VAL A 200 14.71 7.35 16.15
N SER A 201 14.92 6.19 16.78
CA SER A 201 14.92 4.93 16.03
C SER A 201 13.56 4.74 15.34
N PRO A 202 13.54 4.37 14.04
CA PRO A 202 12.32 4.17 13.27
C PRO A 202 11.43 3.08 13.88
N GLU A 203 11.99 2.03 14.48
CA GLU A 203 11.22 0.89 15.01
C GLU A 203 10.19 1.27 16.08
N LYS A 204 10.36 2.46 16.70
CA LYS A 204 9.44 3.00 17.70
C LYS A 204 8.22 3.72 17.10
N VAL A 205 8.27 4.04 15.80
CA VAL A 205 7.38 5.04 15.18
C VAL A 205 6.84 4.64 13.82
N VAL A 206 7.62 3.89 13.03
CA VAL A 206 7.31 3.52 11.65
C VAL A 206 7.93 2.16 11.31
N ASP A 207 7.22 1.36 10.52
CA ASP A 207 7.77 0.12 9.98
C ASP A 207 8.55 0.42 8.69
N ILE A 208 9.89 0.31 8.70
CA ILE A 208 10.72 0.42 7.48
C ILE A 208 11.20 -0.97 7.09
N CYS A 209 10.69 -1.52 5.98
CA CYS A 209 11.01 -2.89 5.57
C CYS A 209 11.00 -3.09 4.05
N THR A 210 11.57 -4.22 3.61
CA THR A 210 11.44 -4.63 2.22
C THR A 210 10.02 -5.13 1.94
N VAL A 211 9.57 -5.14 0.68
CA VAL A 211 8.25 -5.72 0.30
C VAL A 211 8.05 -7.12 0.90
N ASP A 212 9.04 -8.00 0.69
CA ASP A 212 9.04 -9.36 1.22
C ASP A 212 9.12 -9.38 2.76
N GLY A 213 9.78 -8.38 3.38
CA GLY A 213 9.89 -8.25 4.83
C GLY A 213 8.62 -7.72 5.51
N CYS A 214 7.81 -6.92 4.82
CA CYS A 214 6.54 -6.38 5.31
C CYS A 214 5.36 -7.34 5.10
N GLN A 215 5.62 -8.58 4.67
CA GLN A 215 4.59 -9.57 4.41
C GLN A 215 3.76 -9.88 5.66
N GLY A 216 2.44 -9.92 5.51
CA GLY A 216 1.49 -10.15 6.62
C GLY A 216 1.30 -8.97 7.58
N ARG A 217 2.02 -7.85 7.37
CA ARG A 217 1.79 -6.59 8.10
C ARG A 217 0.89 -5.66 7.29
N GLU A 218 0.11 -4.85 7.98
CA GLU A 218 -0.79 -3.84 7.39
C GLU A 218 -0.70 -2.57 8.23
N LYS A 219 -0.84 -1.42 7.56
CA LYS A 219 -0.77 -0.08 8.18
C LYS A 219 -1.84 0.80 7.59
N ASP A 220 -2.18 1.91 8.26
CA ASP A 220 -3.13 2.86 7.69
C ASP A 220 -2.53 3.55 6.46
N ILE A 221 -1.24 3.89 6.53
CA ILE A 221 -0.49 4.49 5.42
C ILE A 221 0.68 3.59 5.02
N ALA A 222 0.84 3.35 3.72
CA ALA A 222 2.05 2.73 3.17
C ALA A 222 2.72 3.68 2.16
N ILE A 223 3.96 4.08 2.42
CA ILE A 223 4.79 4.84 1.49
C ILE A 223 5.70 3.85 0.75
N PHE A 224 5.59 3.78 -0.58
CA PHE A 224 6.31 2.79 -1.39
C PHE A 224 7.38 3.48 -2.26
N SER A 225 8.66 3.30 -1.92
CA SER A 225 9.81 3.83 -2.70
C SER A 225 10.28 2.81 -3.73
N CYS A 226 10.10 3.14 -5.01
CA CYS A 226 10.38 2.29 -6.16
C CYS A 226 11.87 2.21 -6.53
N VAL A 227 12.66 3.23 -6.18
CA VAL A 227 14.12 3.36 -6.37
C VAL A 227 14.57 3.56 -7.82
N ARG A 228 14.00 2.80 -8.76
CA ARG A 228 14.51 2.75 -10.13
C ARG A 228 14.22 4.06 -10.87
N ALA A 229 15.29 4.68 -11.36
CA ALA A 229 15.27 5.94 -12.08
C ALA A 229 16.45 5.96 -13.07
N ASN A 230 16.20 5.49 -14.28
CA ASN A 230 17.19 5.37 -15.35
C ASN A 230 16.92 6.40 -16.44
N ASP A 231 17.95 7.18 -16.77
CA ASP A 231 17.98 8.01 -17.97
C ASP A 231 18.10 7.06 -19.17
N GLY A 232 17.03 6.85 -19.92
CA GLY A 232 16.92 5.86 -21.01
C GLY A 232 17.95 5.98 -22.15
N GLU A 233 18.91 6.90 -22.07
CA GLU A 233 19.95 7.15 -23.07
C GLU A 233 21.17 6.21 -22.97
N VAL A 234 21.51 5.70 -21.79
CA VAL A 234 22.79 4.96 -21.58
C VAL A 234 22.85 3.60 -22.31
N ASN A 235 21.73 3.10 -22.84
CA ASN A 235 21.65 1.74 -23.41
C ASN A 235 21.27 1.67 -24.90
N LYS A 236 21.43 2.75 -25.68
CA LYS A 236 21.17 2.73 -27.14
C LYS A 236 22.28 2.06 -27.98
N GLY A 237 23.39 1.59 -27.37
CA GLY A 237 24.58 1.15 -28.09
C GLY A 237 24.88 -0.35 -28.17
N LYS A 238 24.09 -1.25 -27.58
CA LYS A 238 24.37 -2.69 -27.65
C LYS A 238 23.11 -3.50 -27.96
N GLY A 239 23.26 -4.38 -28.95
CA GLY A 239 22.22 -5.20 -29.57
C GLY A 239 21.35 -5.98 -28.60
N GLU A 240 20.26 -6.47 -29.17
CA GLU A 240 19.02 -6.85 -28.53
C GLU A 240 19.10 -7.89 -27.39
N THR A 241 18.15 -7.73 -26.47
CA THR A 241 17.50 -8.77 -25.64
C THR A 241 18.34 -9.50 -24.59
N LYS A 242 18.62 -8.80 -23.47
CA LYS A 242 18.58 -9.31 -22.07
C LYS A 242 19.03 -8.19 -21.11
N GLY A 243 18.10 -7.44 -20.52
CA GLY A 243 18.43 -6.46 -19.47
C GLY A 243 17.70 -5.12 -19.44
N LYS A 244 16.64 -4.94 -20.23
CA LYS A 244 15.80 -3.71 -20.25
C LYS A 244 14.75 -3.70 -19.12
N GLY A 245 15.15 -3.93 -17.87
CA GLY A 245 14.20 -4.16 -16.77
C GLY A 245 14.36 -3.22 -15.58
N ILE A 246 13.23 -2.83 -14.99
CA ILE A 246 13.18 -2.22 -13.65
C ILE A 246 13.52 -3.22 -12.53
N GLY A 247 14.00 -4.41 -12.89
CA GLY A 247 14.61 -5.37 -11.95
C GLY A 247 13.56 -5.93 -11.00
N PHE A 248 13.86 -5.93 -9.70
CA PHE A 248 13.00 -6.50 -8.66
C PHE A 248 11.62 -5.81 -8.56
N VAL A 249 11.49 -4.59 -9.09
CA VAL A 249 10.24 -3.82 -9.15
C VAL A 249 9.30 -4.33 -10.24
N ASP A 250 9.81 -5.07 -11.22
CA ASP A 250 9.04 -5.64 -12.35
C ASP A 250 8.19 -6.85 -11.94
N ASP A 251 8.41 -7.37 -10.73
CA ASP A 251 7.64 -8.49 -10.22
C ASP A 251 6.21 -8.03 -9.87
N LYS A 252 5.24 -8.42 -10.72
CA LYS A 252 3.82 -8.12 -10.54
C LYS A 252 3.26 -8.53 -9.16
N ARG A 253 3.77 -9.62 -8.57
CA ARG A 253 3.33 -10.10 -7.24
C ARG A 253 3.83 -9.16 -6.16
N ARG A 254 5.04 -8.59 -6.32
CA ARG A 254 5.59 -7.59 -5.40
C ARG A 254 4.90 -6.25 -5.51
N LEU A 255 4.53 -5.83 -6.72
CA LEU A 255 3.68 -4.67 -6.92
C LEU A 255 2.36 -4.87 -6.16
N ASN A 256 1.66 -5.98 -6.39
CA ASN A 256 0.41 -6.31 -5.70
C ASN A 256 0.58 -6.29 -4.18
N VAL A 257 1.61 -6.94 -3.64
CA VAL A 257 1.88 -6.95 -2.20
C VAL A 257 2.14 -5.55 -1.67
N GLY A 258 2.99 -4.78 -2.35
CA GLY A 258 3.38 -3.43 -1.95
C GLY A 258 2.20 -2.48 -1.83
N ILE A 259 1.35 -2.43 -2.86
CA ILE A 259 0.20 -1.52 -2.89
C ILE A 259 -0.96 -1.96 -1.99
N THR A 260 -1.03 -3.25 -1.63
CA THR A 260 -2.08 -3.81 -0.75
C THR A 260 -1.73 -3.85 0.74
N ARG A 261 -0.63 -3.18 1.14
CA ARG A 261 -0.25 -3.05 2.57
C ARG A 261 -1.02 -1.96 3.31
N ALA A 262 -1.54 -0.96 2.58
CA ALA A 262 -2.25 0.18 3.16
C ALA A 262 -3.74 -0.11 3.36
N LYS A 263 -4.29 0.36 4.48
CA LYS A 263 -5.75 0.40 4.70
C LYS A 263 -6.37 1.68 4.15
N SER A 264 -5.77 2.83 4.44
CA SER A 264 -6.37 4.14 4.18
C SER A 264 -5.68 4.86 3.02
N ALA A 265 -4.33 4.88 2.97
CA ALA A 265 -3.58 5.54 1.91
C ALA A 265 -2.31 4.79 1.47
N VAL A 266 -2.12 4.62 0.16
CA VAL A 266 -0.85 4.19 -0.43
C VAL A 266 -0.24 5.33 -1.24
N LEU A 267 0.99 5.69 -0.88
CA LEU A 267 1.75 6.81 -1.44
C LEU A 267 2.98 6.26 -2.17
N VAL A 268 2.86 6.08 -3.47
CA VAL A 268 3.92 5.53 -4.32
C VAL A 268 4.88 6.64 -4.71
N VAL A 269 6.19 6.41 -4.59
CA VAL A 269 7.25 7.37 -4.90
C VAL A 269 8.21 6.69 -5.88
N GLY A 270 8.44 7.31 -7.04
CA GLY A 270 9.36 6.76 -8.04
C GLY A 270 9.47 7.58 -9.31
N SER A 271 10.31 7.15 -10.25
CA SER A 271 10.41 7.74 -11.58
C SER A 271 9.34 7.16 -12.52
N ALA A 272 8.34 7.97 -12.90
CA ALA A 272 7.27 7.52 -13.78
C ALA A 272 7.80 7.10 -15.16
N SER A 273 8.78 7.83 -15.71
CA SER A 273 9.41 7.53 -17.00
C SER A 273 10.12 6.17 -17.02
N THR A 274 10.79 5.83 -15.92
CA THR A 274 11.51 4.54 -15.77
C THR A 274 10.55 3.40 -15.52
N LEU A 275 9.57 3.60 -14.65
CA LEU A 275 8.61 2.55 -14.27
C LEU A 275 7.70 2.15 -15.43
N LYS A 276 7.39 3.07 -16.35
CA LYS A 276 6.64 2.78 -17.58
C LYS A 276 7.33 1.80 -18.55
N TRP A 277 8.53 1.29 -18.24
CA TRP A 277 9.14 0.19 -18.99
C TRP A 277 8.53 -1.18 -18.67
N SER A 278 7.71 -1.27 -17.63
CA SER A 278 6.97 -2.47 -17.23
C SER A 278 5.48 -2.29 -17.48
N GLU A 279 4.82 -3.31 -18.07
CA GLU A 279 3.40 -3.26 -18.44
C GLU A 279 2.49 -2.90 -17.25
N GLN A 280 2.69 -3.56 -16.11
CA GLN A 280 1.88 -3.35 -14.91
C GLN A 280 2.04 -1.93 -14.36
N TRP A 281 3.26 -1.39 -14.43
CA TRP A 281 3.56 -0.05 -13.95
C TRP A 281 3.03 1.04 -14.89
N VAL A 282 2.99 0.80 -16.21
CA VAL A 282 2.28 1.68 -17.15
C VAL A 282 0.83 1.86 -16.70
N LYS A 283 0.12 0.75 -16.49
CA LYS A 283 -1.29 0.77 -16.07
C LYS A 283 -1.47 1.46 -14.72
N LEU A 284 -0.56 1.24 -13.77
CA LEU A 284 -0.61 1.88 -12.45
C LEU A 284 -0.46 3.41 -12.57
N VAL A 285 0.53 3.88 -13.33
CA VAL A 285 0.80 5.31 -13.51
C VAL A 285 -0.32 5.98 -14.29
N GLU A 286 -0.85 5.34 -15.34
CA GLU A 286 -2.01 5.84 -16.08
C GLU A 286 -3.28 5.89 -15.21
N SER A 287 -3.47 4.91 -14.33
CA SER A 287 -4.54 4.93 -13.34
C SER A 287 -4.38 6.09 -12.35
N ALA A 288 -3.15 6.42 -11.94
CA ALA A 288 -2.89 7.59 -11.10
C ALA A 288 -3.23 8.90 -11.84
N ASP A 289 -2.79 9.02 -13.09
CA ASP A 289 -3.00 10.20 -13.92
C ASP A 289 -4.49 10.46 -14.19
N LYS A 290 -5.22 9.41 -14.61
CA LYS A 290 -6.67 9.47 -14.85
C LYS A 290 -7.48 9.89 -13.62
N ASN A 291 -6.99 9.55 -12.43
CA ASN A 291 -7.64 9.87 -11.16
C ASN A 291 -7.10 11.15 -10.51
N HIS A 292 -6.33 11.98 -11.24
CA HIS A 292 -5.71 13.21 -10.73
C HIS A 292 -4.88 12.98 -9.46
N SER A 293 -4.24 11.81 -9.38
CA SER A 293 -3.46 11.33 -8.23
C SER A 293 -1.98 11.14 -8.59
N LEU A 294 -1.56 11.62 -9.76
CA LEU A 294 -0.17 11.69 -10.21
C LEU A 294 0.38 13.09 -9.96
N PHE A 295 1.39 13.20 -9.11
CA PHE A 295 2.02 14.46 -8.73
C PHE A 295 3.48 14.48 -9.22
N LYS A 296 3.80 15.42 -10.10
CA LYS A 296 5.19 15.67 -10.48
C LYS A 296 5.87 16.52 -9.41
N VAL A 297 6.99 16.04 -8.87
CA VAL A 297 7.69 16.71 -7.76
C VAL A 297 9.13 17.05 -8.15
N SER A 298 9.53 18.29 -7.90
CA SER A 298 10.90 18.82 -8.11
C SER A 298 11.49 19.33 -6.80
N LYS A 299 12.83 19.38 -6.71
CA LYS A 299 13.51 20.08 -5.62
C LYS A 299 13.34 21.62 -5.78
N PRO A 300 13.29 22.38 -4.67
CA PRO A 300 13.23 21.90 -3.28
C PRO A 300 11.83 21.39 -2.93
N TYR A 301 11.75 20.24 -2.25
CA TYR A 301 10.47 19.59 -1.91
C TYR A 301 9.58 20.42 -0.97
N SER A 302 10.17 21.40 -0.26
CA SER A 302 9.43 22.38 0.53
C SER A 302 8.43 23.18 -0.29
N SER A 303 8.72 23.45 -1.57
CA SER A 303 7.80 24.17 -2.47
C SER A 303 6.55 23.36 -2.76
N PHE A 304 6.66 22.03 -2.88
CA PHE A 304 5.52 21.14 -3.11
C PHE A 304 4.59 21.06 -1.89
N PHE A 305 5.14 21.20 -0.67
CA PHE A 305 4.36 21.23 0.57
C PHE A 305 4.34 22.61 1.22
N SER A 306 4.32 23.67 0.40
CA SER A 306 4.07 25.03 0.87
C SER A 306 2.58 25.17 1.26
N ASP A 307 2.26 26.14 2.10
CA ASP A 307 0.87 26.35 2.53
C ASP A 307 -0.04 26.69 1.34
N GLU A 308 0.48 27.43 0.35
CA GLU A 308 -0.25 27.74 -0.89
C GLU A 308 -0.50 26.49 -1.72
N SER A 309 0.52 25.63 -1.89
CA SER A 309 0.38 24.39 -2.65
C SER A 309 -0.57 23.42 -1.95
N LEU A 310 -0.46 23.24 -0.63
CA LEU A 310 -1.38 22.43 0.17
C LEU A 310 -2.83 22.94 0.08
N LYS A 311 -3.05 24.26 0.16
CA LYS A 311 -4.39 24.84 -0.03
C LYS A 311 -4.96 24.54 -1.42
N SER A 312 -4.13 24.61 -2.47
CA SER A 312 -4.54 24.26 -3.83
C SER A 312 -4.91 22.78 -3.99
N MET A 313 -4.31 21.91 -3.16
CA MET A 313 -4.55 20.47 -3.13
C MET A 313 -5.65 20.06 -2.14
N GLN A 314 -6.24 21.00 -1.40
CA GLN A 314 -7.36 20.70 -0.52
C GLN A 314 -8.61 20.50 -1.36
N ASP A 315 -9.27 19.34 -1.19
CA ASP A 315 -10.56 19.07 -1.80
C ASP A 315 -11.53 20.17 -1.37
N ARG A 316 -12.04 20.95 -2.33
CA ARG A 316 -13.06 22.01 -2.12
C ARG A 316 -14.42 21.49 -1.65
N LYS A 317 -14.49 20.25 -1.14
CA LYS A 317 -15.70 19.73 -0.48
C LYS A 317 -15.99 20.44 0.85
N GLU A 318 -15.00 21.09 1.48
CA GLU A 318 -15.20 21.85 2.72
C GLU A 318 -15.64 23.33 2.51
N GLU A 319 -15.68 23.86 1.27
CA GLU A 319 -16.15 25.24 1.02
C GLU A 319 -17.68 25.39 1.02
N LEU A 320 -18.44 24.28 0.94
CA LEU A 320 -19.91 24.27 1.05
C LEU A 320 -20.37 24.03 2.50
N SER A 321 -19.98 24.95 3.39
CA SER A 321 -20.68 25.17 4.66
C SER A 321 -20.63 26.63 5.11
N GLN A 322 -20.57 27.57 4.15
CA GLN A 322 -20.82 28.97 4.46
C GLN A 322 -22.32 29.17 4.72
N VAL A 323 -22.70 29.00 5.98
CA VAL A 323 -23.99 29.48 6.50
C VAL A 323 -23.94 31.00 6.43
N THR A 324 -24.56 31.60 5.43
CA THR A 324 -24.73 33.05 5.37
C THR A 324 -26.00 33.44 6.14
N ARG A 325 -25.87 34.40 7.06
CA ARG A 325 -27.02 35.08 7.66
C ARG A 325 -27.64 35.99 6.58
N PRO A 326 -28.97 36.02 6.41
CA PRO A 326 -29.57 37.10 5.67
C PRO A 326 -29.41 38.39 6.49
N ASP A 327 -28.89 39.44 5.84
CA ASP A 327 -28.84 40.77 6.43
C ASP A 327 -30.28 41.29 6.60
N GLY A 328 -30.83 41.13 7.80
CA GLY A 328 -32.14 41.66 8.16
C GLY A 328 -33.01 40.70 8.96
N GLY A 329 -32.74 40.58 10.27
CA GLY A 329 -33.72 40.26 11.33
C GLY A 329 -34.57 38.96 11.24
N GLY A 330 -34.43 38.13 10.22
CA GLY A 330 -35.21 36.91 10.02
C GLY A 330 -34.63 35.69 10.75
N THR A 331 -35.51 34.80 11.22
CA THR A 331 -35.14 33.53 11.91
C THR A 331 -34.89 32.36 10.96
N ASP A 332 -34.95 32.61 9.65
CA ASP A 332 -34.82 31.61 8.60
C ASP A 332 -33.45 31.64 7.96
N TRP A 333 -32.80 30.47 7.97
CA TRP A 333 -31.46 30.25 7.44
C TRP A 333 -31.55 29.46 6.14
N THR A 334 -30.80 29.89 5.13
CA THR A 334 -30.74 29.21 3.84
C THR A 334 -29.48 28.36 3.73
N ILE A 335 -29.66 27.08 3.42
CA ILE A 335 -28.57 26.13 3.14
C ILE A 335 -28.70 25.69 1.68
N GLU A 336 -27.63 25.85 0.90
CA GLU A 336 -27.54 25.25 -0.44
C GLU A 336 -27.01 23.82 -0.33
N ASN A 337 -27.79 22.86 -0.82
CA ASN A 337 -27.40 21.46 -0.83
C ASN A 337 -26.94 20.99 -2.22
N VAL A 338 -26.18 19.90 -2.27
CA VAL A 338 -25.60 19.31 -3.49
C VAL A 338 -26.72 18.91 -4.45
N GLY A 339 -27.01 19.77 -5.43
CA GLY A 339 -28.14 19.67 -6.35
C GLY A 339 -28.81 21.00 -6.69
N GLY A 340 -28.37 22.12 -6.10
CA GLY A 340 -28.86 23.46 -6.44
C GLY A 340 -30.27 23.77 -5.90
N LYS A 341 -30.78 22.97 -4.96
CA LYS A 341 -32.02 23.27 -4.23
C LYS A 341 -31.68 24.09 -2.98
N LEU A 342 -32.24 25.31 -2.91
CA LEU A 342 -32.30 26.07 -1.66
C LEU A 342 -33.23 25.35 -0.68
N MET A 343 -32.75 25.09 0.53
CA MET A 343 -33.58 24.71 1.67
C MET A 343 -33.58 25.85 2.68
N THR A 344 -34.77 26.26 3.11
CA THR A 344 -34.97 27.26 4.16
C THR A 344 -35.32 26.52 5.45
N MET A 345 -34.57 26.76 6.53
CA MET A 345 -34.80 26.14 7.84
C MET A 345 -34.95 27.20 8.93
N THR A 346 -35.91 26.99 9.83
CA THR A 346 -36.14 27.85 11.00
C THR A 346 -35.14 27.54 12.12
N MET A 347 -34.87 28.51 12.99
CA MET A 347 -33.92 28.39 14.12
C MET A 347 -34.20 27.20 15.07
N GLU A 348 -35.46 26.77 15.20
CA GLU A 348 -35.84 25.59 16.01
C GLU A 348 -35.44 24.26 15.37
N MET A 349 -35.36 24.18 14.04
CA MET A 349 -34.89 22.96 13.37
C MET A 349 -33.37 22.82 13.48
N LEU A 350 -32.64 23.93 13.40
CA LEU A 350 -31.17 23.94 13.54
C LEU A 350 -30.69 23.50 14.93
N THR A 351 -31.39 23.91 15.99
CA THR A 351 -31.08 23.47 17.37
C THR A 351 -31.33 21.98 17.56
N TRP A 352 -32.35 21.42 16.90
CA TRP A 352 -32.61 19.97 16.91
C TRP A 352 -31.51 19.18 16.20
N THR A 353 -31.05 19.61 15.03
CA THR A 353 -29.96 18.94 14.30
C THR A 353 -28.62 19.01 15.05
N MET A 354 -28.31 20.14 15.71
CA MET A 354 -27.12 20.26 16.55
C MET A 354 -27.21 19.40 17.82
N GLN A 355 -28.39 19.28 18.44
CA GLN A 355 -28.58 18.40 19.61
C GLN A 355 -28.47 16.91 19.26
N VAL A 356 -28.91 16.49 18.07
CA VAL A 356 -28.70 15.11 17.59
C VAL A 356 -27.22 14.82 17.33
N SER A 357 -26.46 15.80 16.82
CA SER A 357 -25.00 15.68 16.60
C SER A 357 -24.18 15.72 17.92
N MET A 358 -24.69 16.39 18.96
CA MET A 358 -24.07 16.37 20.30
C MET A 358 -24.42 15.12 21.11
N ARG A 359 -25.63 14.54 20.95
CA ARG A 359 -25.98 13.27 21.63
C ARG A 359 -25.20 12.07 21.11
N THR A 360 -24.83 12.04 19.82
CA THR A 360 -23.94 11.00 19.28
C THR A 360 -22.47 11.15 19.69
N ARG A 361 -22.08 12.24 20.37
CA ARG A 361 -20.74 12.42 20.98
C ARG A 361 -20.70 12.19 22.49
N LEU A 362 -21.83 11.92 23.14
CA LEU A 362 -21.90 11.73 24.60
C LEU A 362 -22.23 10.29 25.03
N ASP A 363 -22.51 9.38 24.09
CA ASP A 363 -22.62 7.93 24.33
C ASP A 363 -21.41 7.15 23.75
N SER A 364 -20.19 7.64 24.02
CA SER A 364 -18.95 6.86 23.87
C SER A 364 -17.89 7.30 24.87
#